data_AF-A0A8H6WT83-F1
#
_entry.id   AF-A0A8H6WT83-F1
#
_cell.length_a   1.000
_cell.length_b   1.000
_cell.length_c   1.000
_cell.angle_alpha   90.00
_cell.angle_beta   90.00
_cell.angle_gamma   90.00
#
_symmetry.space_group_name_H-M   'P 1'
#
loop_
_entity.id
_entity.type
_entity.pdbx_description
1 polymer ?
#
loop_
_entity_poly.entity_id
_entity_poly.type
_entity_poly.pdbx_seq_one_letter_code
_entity_poly.pdbx_strand_id
1 'polypeptide(L)'
;MSTPSTRALVRTVPPSQLQIARCPTTAVPPTAVGRLLFDTYESLGRLAASRVNRLGYKLGFGPLATLKRIQEEMGDGAAREAQTRVLLEKTPARRLQKRCHALMRYTLCSESATSQQDAFRCLVSLCTMYPGMRRVFLSSPMAQDRKSVQELVVDWSRGDKLEQTELHRFHAEFAAEALLENDLSRIVETPALLDLTAETSGLCAIEQLLIASACGGQSSFAASLAVRYLGGILELPSFWSKSQSARWTEILSKLVRRLTEILEEFGLELACPPHRLHDFATRGVTCDAEGVDVFAAAMLRGVYDAREFIAESRHKGYSAGSMGTGDW
;
A
#
# COMPACT_ATOMS: atom_id res chain seq x y z
N MET A 1 56.33 8.85 10.25
CA MET A 1 55.40 9.93 10.68
C MET A 1 54.28 9.28 11.47
N SER A 2 54.00 9.88 12.61
CA SER A 2 53.41 9.29 13.81
C SER A 2 51.88 9.22 13.74
N THR A 3 51.30 8.09 14.14
CA THR A 3 49.85 7.93 14.39
C THR A 3 49.49 8.46 15.78
N PRO A 4 48.39 9.23 15.95
CA PRO A 4 47.95 9.62 17.28
C PRO A 4 47.05 8.54 17.90
N SER A 5 47.38 8.23 19.16
CA SER A 5 46.68 7.33 20.07
C SER A 5 45.55 8.07 20.77
N THR A 6 44.32 7.57 20.67
CA THR A 6 43.15 8.09 21.39
C THR A 6 42.83 7.19 22.58
N ARG A 7 43.36 7.53 23.76
CA ARG A 7 42.90 6.97 25.06
C ARG A 7 41.71 7.78 25.55
N ALA A 8 40.52 7.18 25.57
CA ALA A 8 39.35 7.73 26.23
C ALA A 8 39.34 7.32 27.72
N LEU A 9 39.17 8.32 28.59
CA LEU A 9 39.02 8.16 30.04
C LEU A 9 37.72 7.43 30.37
N VAL A 10 37.83 6.33 31.12
CA VAL A 10 36.73 5.71 31.86
C VAL A 10 36.52 6.49 33.15
N ARG A 11 35.43 7.27 33.23
CA ARG A 11 34.95 7.85 34.49
C ARG A 11 34.20 6.77 35.27
N THR A 12 34.77 6.37 36.41
CA THR A 12 34.12 5.53 37.41
C THR A 12 33.12 6.36 38.22
N VAL A 13 31.88 5.88 38.31
CA VAL A 13 30.82 6.45 39.17
C VAL A 13 30.89 5.73 40.53
N PRO A 14 30.86 6.44 41.66
CA PRO A 14 30.94 5.83 42.99
C PRO A 14 29.65 5.07 43.38
N PRO A 15 29.75 3.91 44.05
CA PRO A 15 28.61 3.08 44.41
C PRO A 15 28.09 3.48 45.79
N SER A 16 27.22 4.48 45.86
CA SER A 16 26.57 4.80 47.15
C SER A 16 25.25 5.55 46.99
N GLN A 17 24.30 5.03 46.19
CA GLN A 17 22.84 5.29 46.32
C GLN A 17 22.00 4.21 45.61
N LEU A 18 22.03 2.96 46.11
CA LEU A 18 21.01 1.96 45.80
C LEU A 18 20.15 1.73 47.04
N GLN A 19 19.14 2.58 47.24
CA GLN A 19 18.03 2.26 48.14
C GLN A 19 17.21 1.14 47.48
N ILE A 20 17.38 -0.07 47.97
CA ILE A 20 16.52 -1.21 47.62
C ILE A 20 15.15 -0.95 48.25
N ALA A 21 14.21 -0.46 47.44
CA ALA A 21 12.80 -0.46 47.79
C ALA A 21 12.36 -1.91 48.03
N ARG A 22 12.05 -2.26 49.28
CA ARG A 22 11.44 -3.54 49.62
C ARG A 22 10.01 -3.53 49.11
N CYS A 23 9.75 -4.21 48.00
CA CYS A 23 8.39 -4.54 47.59
C CYS A 23 7.74 -5.47 48.64
N PRO A 24 6.48 -5.22 49.04
CA PRO A 24 5.75 -6.14 49.89
C PRO A 24 5.48 -7.43 49.11
N THR A 25 5.88 -8.57 49.70
CA THR A 25 5.65 -9.91 49.15
C THR A 25 4.18 -10.28 49.32
N THR A 26 3.33 -9.85 48.40
CA THR A 26 2.01 -10.45 48.21
C THR A 26 2.21 -11.80 47.54
N ALA A 27 1.72 -12.86 48.18
CA ALA A 27 1.75 -14.22 47.65
C ALA A 27 0.99 -14.26 46.31
N VAL A 28 1.75 -14.32 45.21
CA VAL A 28 1.21 -14.50 43.86
C VAL A 28 0.74 -15.95 43.74
N PRO A 29 -0.55 -16.20 43.40
CA PRO A 29 -1.05 -17.56 43.24
C PRO A 29 -0.24 -18.29 42.15
N PRO A 30 0.02 -19.61 42.29
CA PRO A 30 0.89 -20.37 41.38
C PRO A 30 0.43 -20.34 39.91
N THR A 31 -0.84 -20.03 39.64
CA THR A 31 -1.39 -19.82 38.29
C THR A 31 -0.97 -18.51 37.63
N ALA A 32 -0.54 -17.50 38.40
CA ALA A 32 -0.09 -16.22 37.87
C ALA A 32 1.41 -16.21 37.48
N VAL A 33 2.23 -17.07 38.09
CA VAL A 33 3.64 -17.25 37.70
C VAL A 33 3.76 -17.91 36.32
N GLY A 34 2.88 -18.87 36.00
CA GLY A 34 2.81 -19.48 34.67
C GLY A 34 2.42 -18.51 33.56
N ARG A 35 1.47 -17.60 33.83
CA ARG A 35 1.08 -16.52 32.89
C ARG A 35 2.21 -15.51 32.71
N LEU A 36 2.86 -15.10 33.80
CA LEU A 36 3.98 -14.16 33.72
C LEU A 36 5.12 -14.71 32.84
N LEU A 37 5.52 -15.97 33.04
CA LEU A 37 6.55 -16.61 32.21
C LEU A 37 6.11 -16.69 30.74
N PHE A 38 4.86 -17.08 30.48
CA PHE A 38 4.30 -17.13 29.14
C PHE A 38 4.34 -15.77 28.44
N ASP A 39 3.84 -14.71 29.09
CA ASP A 39 3.83 -13.35 28.55
C ASP A 39 5.26 -12.83 28.30
N THR A 40 6.21 -13.21 29.16
CA THR A 40 7.62 -12.84 29.02
C THR A 40 8.26 -13.55 27.82
N TYR A 41 7.97 -14.85 27.64
CA TYR A 41 8.43 -15.64 26.49
C TYR A 41 7.84 -15.14 25.18
N GLU A 42 6.54 -14.81 25.16
CA GLU A 42 5.86 -14.26 24.00
C GLU A 42 6.43 -12.88 23.61
N SER A 43 6.69 -12.04 24.61
CA SER A 43 7.31 -10.72 24.41
C SER A 43 8.73 -10.85 23.84
N LEU A 44 9.53 -11.79 24.37
CA LEU A 44 10.86 -12.11 23.86
C LEU A 44 10.81 -12.66 22.43
N GLY A 45 9.85 -13.55 22.14
CA GLY A 45 9.63 -14.10 20.80
C GLY A 45 9.29 -13.01 19.78
N ARG A 46 8.38 -12.09 20.12
CA ARG A 46 8.04 -10.93 19.27
C ARG A 46 9.24 -10.01 19.05
N LEU A 47 10.02 -9.74 20.09
CA LEU A 47 11.26 -8.94 19.98
C LEU A 47 12.30 -9.62 19.08
N ALA A 48 12.51 -10.92 19.23
CA ALA A 48 13.42 -11.70 18.41
C ALA A 48 12.96 -11.71 16.95
N ALA A 49 11.67 -11.99 16.68
CA ALA A 49 11.09 -11.94 15.34
C ALA A 49 11.23 -10.55 14.70
N SER A 50 10.93 -9.48 15.43
CA SER A 50 11.11 -8.10 14.96
C SER A 50 12.58 -7.80 14.62
N ARG A 51 13.53 -8.25 15.46
CA ARG A 51 14.97 -8.07 15.20
C ARG A 51 15.45 -8.88 14.01
N VAL A 52 14.99 -10.12 13.85
CA VAL A 52 15.29 -10.97 12.69
C VAL A 52 14.70 -10.38 11.42
N ASN A 53 13.46 -9.90 11.45
CA ASN A 53 12.83 -9.21 10.31
C ASN A 53 13.58 -7.92 9.96
N ARG A 54 14.03 -7.16 10.96
CA ARG A 54 14.83 -5.93 10.73
C ARG A 54 16.22 -6.24 10.17
N LEU A 55 16.85 -7.32 10.61
CA LEU A 55 18.11 -7.83 10.04
C LEU A 55 17.90 -8.35 8.63
N GLY A 56 16.84 -9.13 8.41
CA GLY A 56 16.38 -9.57 7.10
C GLY A 56 16.22 -8.38 6.16
N TYR A 57 15.49 -7.34 6.57
CA TYR A 57 15.33 -6.12 5.79
C TYR A 57 16.67 -5.44 5.45
N LYS A 58 17.56 -5.29 6.44
CA LYS A 58 18.92 -4.75 6.20
C LYS A 58 19.76 -5.61 5.26
N LEU A 59 19.51 -6.91 5.23
CA LEU A 59 20.16 -7.89 4.35
C LEU A 59 19.39 -8.09 3.03
N GLY A 60 18.28 -7.39 2.82
CA GLY A 60 17.45 -7.48 1.61
C GLY A 60 16.52 -8.70 1.55
N PHE A 61 16.14 -9.27 2.69
CA PHE A 61 15.16 -10.35 2.83
C PHE A 61 13.85 -9.85 3.46
N GLY A 62 12.75 -10.54 3.18
CA GLY A 62 11.42 -10.21 3.71
C GLY A 62 10.47 -9.58 2.69
N PRO A 63 9.20 -9.40 3.07
CA PRO A 63 8.14 -8.89 2.18
C PRO A 63 8.45 -7.49 1.67
N LEU A 64 8.82 -6.55 2.54
CA LEU A 64 9.13 -5.15 2.16
C LEU A 64 10.35 -5.04 1.22
N ALA A 65 11.39 -5.84 1.45
CA ALA A 65 12.55 -5.87 0.57
C ALA A 65 12.19 -6.47 -0.80
N THR A 66 11.28 -7.46 -0.82
CA THR A 66 10.77 -8.06 -2.06
C THR A 66 9.88 -7.07 -2.82
N LEU A 67 9.00 -6.36 -2.12
CA LEU A 67 8.19 -5.26 -2.65
C LEU A 67 9.08 -4.22 -3.35
N LYS A 68 10.11 -3.71 -2.67
CA LYS A 68 11.03 -2.73 -3.23
C LYS A 68 11.66 -3.22 -4.55
N ARG A 69 12.11 -4.48 -4.59
CA ARG A 69 12.69 -5.06 -5.82
C ARG A 69 11.68 -5.25 -6.94
N ILE A 70 10.41 -5.51 -6.62
CA ILE A 70 9.32 -5.55 -7.61
C ILE A 70 9.09 -4.13 -8.14
N GLN A 71 9.00 -3.13 -7.27
CA GLN A 71 8.83 -1.73 -7.67
C GLN A 71 10.00 -1.22 -8.52
N GLU A 72 11.24 -1.55 -8.17
CA GLU A 72 12.43 -1.25 -8.98
C GLU A 72 12.36 -1.89 -10.38
N GLU A 73 11.79 -3.10 -10.49
CA GLU A 73 11.62 -3.80 -11.76
C GLU A 73 10.46 -3.24 -12.59
N MET A 74 9.42 -2.74 -11.92
CA MET A 74 8.32 -2.00 -12.57
C MET A 74 8.74 -0.60 -13.01
N GLY A 75 9.70 0.02 -12.32
CA GLY A 75 10.13 1.40 -12.57
C GLY A 75 9.11 2.44 -12.08
N ASP A 76 9.34 3.70 -12.45
CA ASP A 76 8.51 4.86 -12.16
C ASP A 76 8.07 5.59 -13.45
N GLY A 77 7.12 6.51 -13.32
CA GLY A 77 6.62 7.34 -14.43
C GLY A 77 6.32 6.54 -15.71
N ALA A 78 7.01 6.88 -16.80
CA ALA A 78 6.81 6.24 -18.10
C ALA A 78 7.27 4.77 -18.13
N ALA A 79 8.30 4.41 -17.36
CA ALA A 79 8.75 3.01 -17.27
C ALA A 79 7.69 2.14 -16.59
N ARG A 80 7.10 2.64 -15.50
CA ARG A 80 5.94 2.01 -14.85
C ARG A 80 4.78 1.80 -15.81
N GLU A 81 4.42 2.83 -16.56
CA GLU A 81 3.31 2.74 -17.51
C GLU A 81 3.57 1.70 -18.61
N ALA A 82 4.78 1.67 -19.15
CA ALA A 82 5.18 0.66 -20.14
C ALA A 82 5.10 -0.76 -19.57
N GLN A 83 5.55 -0.97 -18.33
CA GLN A 83 5.45 -2.27 -17.67
C GLN A 83 3.99 -2.66 -17.36
N THR A 84 3.15 -1.73 -16.91
CA THR A 84 1.71 -1.97 -16.74
C THR A 84 1.06 -2.43 -18.05
N ARG A 85 1.40 -1.81 -19.18
CA ARG A 85 0.92 -2.25 -20.50
C ARG A 85 1.37 -3.68 -20.83
N VAL A 86 2.62 -4.02 -20.53
CA VAL A 86 3.14 -5.39 -20.68
C VAL A 86 2.35 -6.37 -19.81
N LEU A 87 2.02 -6.04 -18.57
CA LEU A 87 1.22 -6.89 -17.68
C LEU A 87 -0.21 -7.13 -18.21
N LEU A 88 -0.80 -6.13 -18.87
CA LEU A 88 -2.16 -6.22 -19.42
C LEU A 88 -2.21 -7.05 -20.70
N GLU A 89 -1.18 -6.99 -21.54
CA GLU A 89 -1.19 -7.53 -22.90
C GLU A 89 -0.35 -8.82 -23.09
N LYS A 90 0.67 -9.03 -22.25
CA LYS A 90 1.70 -10.04 -22.49
C LYS A 90 2.00 -10.85 -21.24
N THR A 91 2.71 -11.96 -21.44
CA THR A 91 3.26 -12.73 -20.31
C THR A 91 4.36 -11.91 -19.62
N PRO A 92 4.29 -11.71 -18.30
CA PRO A 92 5.30 -10.97 -17.55
C PRO A 92 6.66 -11.68 -17.60
N ALA A 93 7.73 -10.93 -17.37
CA ALA A 93 9.07 -11.48 -17.31
C ALA A 93 9.19 -12.56 -16.19
N ARG A 94 9.93 -13.64 -16.47
CA ARG A 94 10.16 -14.73 -15.50
C ARG A 94 10.77 -14.23 -14.18
N ARG A 95 11.56 -13.15 -14.23
CA ARG A 95 12.19 -12.55 -13.05
C ARG A 95 11.12 -11.92 -12.13
N LEU A 96 10.21 -11.12 -12.69
CA LEU A 96 9.07 -10.56 -11.97
C LEU A 96 8.20 -11.66 -11.35
N GLN A 97 7.85 -12.70 -12.13
CA GLN A 97 7.09 -13.85 -11.62
C GLN A 97 7.76 -14.49 -10.40
N LYS A 98 9.08 -14.75 -10.46
CA LYS A 98 9.84 -15.30 -9.32
C LYS A 98 9.76 -14.41 -8.08
N ARG A 99 9.80 -13.08 -8.23
CA ARG A 99 9.68 -12.15 -7.10
C ARG A 99 8.27 -12.13 -6.53
N CYS A 100 7.24 -12.11 -7.38
CA CYS A 100 5.85 -12.20 -6.97
C CYS A 100 5.57 -13.52 -6.22
N HIS A 101 6.10 -14.65 -6.72
CA HIS A 101 6.01 -15.95 -6.04
C HIS A 101 6.75 -15.92 -4.70
N ALA A 102 7.93 -15.31 -4.61
CA ALA A 102 8.64 -15.14 -3.35
C ALA A 102 7.84 -14.29 -2.35
N LEU A 103 7.15 -13.24 -2.81
CA LEU A 103 6.27 -12.44 -1.96
C LEU A 103 5.09 -13.25 -1.44
N MET A 104 4.45 -14.04 -2.30
CA MET A 104 3.36 -14.93 -1.90
C MET A 104 3.79 -15.91 -0.80
N ARG A 105 5.02 -16.43 -0.81
CA ARG A 105 5.51 -17.32 0.25
C ARG A 105 5.46 -16.67 1.64
N TYR A 106 5.61 -15.35 1.72
CA TYR A 106 5.52 -14.63 2.99
C TYR A 106 4.10 -14.61 3.58
N THR A 107 3.06 -15.00 2.83
CA THR A 107 1.68 -15.11 3.34
C THR A 107 1.39 -16.42 4.04
N LEU A 108 2.26 -17.43 3.94
CA LEU A 108 2.03 -18.74 4.53
C LEU A 108 2.12 -18.72 6.06
N CYS A 109 1.35 -19.61 6.70
CA CYS A 109 1.30 -19.72 8.16
C CYS A 109 2.64 -20.13 8.82
N SER A 110 3.60 -20.61 8.01
CA SER A 110 4.98 -20.88 8.42
C SER A 110 5.79 -19.61 8.74
N GLU A 111 5.34 -18.46 8.26
CA GLU A 111 6.00 -17.17 8.47
C GLU A 111 5.51 -16.49 9.74
N SER A 112 6.28 -15.51 10.23
CA SER A 112 5.86 -14.75 11.42
C SER A 112 4.61 -13.91 11.12
N ALA A 113 3.76 -13.68 12.12
CA ALA A 113 2.53 -12.89 11.96
C ALA A 113 2.80 -11.49 11.37
N THR A 114 3.90 -10.85 11.79
CA THR A 114 4.35 -9.56 11.24
C THR A 114 4.74 -9.68 9.77
N SER A 115 5.48 -10.73 9.38
CA SER A 115 5.87 -10.96 7.98
C SER A 115 4.65 -11.21 7.09
N GLN A 116 3.67 -11.99 7.57
CA GLN A 116 2.42 -12.21 6.85
C GLN A 116 1.64 -10.90 6.68
N GLN A 117 1.51 -10.11 7.74
CA GLN A 117 0.82 -8.83 7.69
C GLN A 117 1.47 -7.85 6.69
N ASP A 118 2.80 -7.74 6.72
CA ASP A 118 3.53 -6.94 5.75
C ASP A 118 3.34 -7.47 4.33
N ALA A 119 3.35 -8.80 4.13
CA ALA A 119 3.11 -9.42 2.83
C ALA A 119 1.71 -9.12 2.29
N PHE A 120 0.66 -9.20 3.11
CA PHE A 120 -0.71 -8.85 2.73
C PHE A 120 -0.80 -7.40 2.25
N ARG A 121 -0.22 -6.46 2.99
CA ARG A 121 -0.18 -5.05 2.59
C ARG A 121 0.59 -4.85 1.27
N CYS A 122 1.72 -5.53 1.11
CA CYS A 122 2.48 -5.50 -0.14
C CYS A 122 1.66 -6.03 -1.33
N LEU A 123 0.90 -7.12 -1.15
CA LEU A 123 0.03 -7.68 -2.19
C LEU A 123 -1.05 -6.67 -2.61
N VAL A 124 -1.78 -6.10 -1.64
CA VAL A 124 -2.79 -5.09 -1.92
C VAL A 124 -2.19 -3.91 -2.67
N SER A 125 -1.07 -3.37 -2.17
CA SER A 125 -0.35 -2.26 -2.81
C SER A 125 0.05 -2.59 -4.25
N LEU A 126 0.66 -3.76 -4.49
CA LEU A 126 1.11 -4.15 -5.83
C LEU A 126 -0.06 -4.40 -6.80
N CYS A 127 -1.11 -5.09 -6.36
CA CYS A 127 -2.29 -5.35 -7.20
C CYS A 127 -2.99 -4.04 -7.59
N THR A 128 -3.07 -3.08 -6.69
CA THR A 128 -3.81 -1.82 -6.91
C THR A 128 -2.98 -0.73 -7.59
N MET A 129 -1.66 -0.69 -7.38
CA MET A 129 -0.77 0.25 -8.06
C MET A 129 -0.42 -0.18 -9.50
N TYR A 130 -0.39 -1.48 -9.79
CA TYR A 130 0.03 -1.98 -11.10
C TYR A 130 -1.09 -2.85 -11.71
N PRO A 131 -1.98 -2.26 -12.52
CA PRO A 131 -3.01 -3.01 -13.24
C PRO A 131 -2.41 -4.22 -13.99
N GLY A 132 -3.04 -5.38 -13.84
CA GLY A 132 -2.55 -6.66 -14.37
C GLY A 132 -1.56 -7.42 -13.48
N MET A 133 -1.01 -6.82 -12.42
CA MET A 133 -0.08 -7.48 -11.48
C MET A 133 -0.72 -8.68 -10.77
N ARG A 134 -2.02 -8.60 -10.48
CA ARG A 134 -2.80 -9.69 -9.91
C ARG A 134 -2.66 -11.00 -10.70
N ARG A 135 -2.69 -10.94 -12.04
CA ARG A 135 -2.48 -12.12 -12.91
C ARG A 135 -1.11 -12.77 -12.69
N VAL A 136 -0.08 -11.98 -12.39
CA VAL A 136 1.26 -12.48 -12.07
C VAL A 136 1.23 -13.27 -10.76
N PHE A 137 0.55 -12.77 -9.73
CA PHE A 137 0.39 -13.48 -8.47
C PHE A 137 -0.46 -14.75 -8.62
N LEU A 138 -1.53 -14.71 -9.41
CA LEU A 138 -2.39 -15.87 -9.67
C LEU A 138 -1.69 -16.98 -10.47
N SER A 139 -0.59 -16.68 -11.17
CA SER A 139 0.27 -17.71 -11.76
C SER A 139 1.08 -18.50 -10.72
N SER A 140 1.05 -18.10 -9.45
CA SER A 140 1.68 -18.82 -8.36
C SER A 140 0.88 -20.09 -8.04
N PRO A 141 1.54 -21.26 -7.85
CA PRO A 141 0.87 -22.48 -7.37
C PRO A 141 0.09 -22.28 -6.06
N MET A 142 0.43 -21.24 -5.29
CA MET A 142 -0.21 -20.91 -4.01
C MET A 142 -1.57 -20.24 -4.15
N ALA A 143 -1.83 -19.61 -5.28
CA ALA A 143 -3.11 -18.96 -5.58
C ALA A 143 -3.84 -19.64 -6.74
N GLN A 144 -3.16 -20.54 -7.44
CA GLN A 144 -3.72 -21.37 -8.48
C GLN A 144 -4.88 -22.21 -7.91
N ASP A 145 -5.98 -22.27 -8.65
CA ASP A 145 -7.19 -23.04 -8.35
C ASP A 145 -8.06 -22.55 -7.17
N ARG A 146 -7.72 -21.43 -6.53
CA ARG A 146 -8.54 -20.83 -5.46
C ARG A 146 -9.72 -20.05 -6.02
N LYS A 147 -10.91 -20.30 -5.49
CA LYS A 147 -12.17 -19.74 -6.03
C LYS A 147 -12.83 -18.72 -5.13
N SER A 148 -12.48 -18.69 -3.84
CA SER A 148 -13.08 -17.76 -2.88
C SER A 148 -12.06 -17.15 -1.93
N VAL A 149 -12.41 -15.97 -1.39
CA VAL A 149 -11.63 -15.26 -0.38
C VAL A 149 -11.43 -16.14 0.86
N GLN A 150 -12.49 -16.83 1.28
CA GLN A 150 -12.46 -17.69 2.47
C GLN A 150 -11.50 -18.87 2.28
N GLU A 151 -11.49 -19.53 1.12
CA GLU A 151 -10.52 -20.61 0.84
C GLU A 151 -9.08 -20.11 0.96
N LEU A 152 -8.78 -18.95 0.37
CA LEU A 152 -7.43 -18.40 0.38
C LEU A 152 -7.00 -17.93 1.78
N VAL A 153 -7.91 -17.32 2.55
CA VAL A 153 -7.66 -16.89 3.93
C VAL A 153 -7.46 -18.09 4.86
N VAL A 154 -8.20 -19.19 4.66
CA VAL A 154 -7.99 -20.44 5.41
C VAL A 154 -6.59 -21.00 5.17
N ASP A 155 -6.09 -20.96 3.94
CA ASP A 155 -4.72 -21.41 3.64
C ASP A 155 -3.64 -20.52 4.26
N TRP A 156 -3.92 -19.23 4.43
CA TRP A 156 -3.01 -18.29 5.10
C TRP A 156 -3.12 -18.32 6.62
N SER A 157 -4.21 -18.91 7.14
CA SER A 157 -4.51 -18.92 8.57
C SER A 157 -3.52 -19.79 9.35
N ARG A 158 -2.98 -19.21 10.43
CA ARG A 158 -2.27 -19.98 11.45
C ARG A 158 -3.29 -20.75 12.29
N GLY A 159 -3.04 -22.03 12.53
CA GLY A 159 -3.92 -22.85 13.40
C GLY A 159 -3.94 -22.39 14.86
N ASP A 160 -3.02 -21.51 15.26
CA ASP A 160 -2.98 -20.92 16.58
C ASP A 160 -3.88 -19.68 16.66
N LYS A 161 -4.94 -19.78 17.48
CA LYS A 161 -5.95 -18.73 17.67
C LYS A 161 -5.40 -17.51 18.40
N LEU A 162 -4.28 -17.62 19.11
CA LEU A 162 -3.71 -16.54 19.93
C LEU A 162 -3.10 -15.41 19.08
N GLU A 163 -2.66 -15.69 17.86
CA GLU A 163 -2.02 -14.70 16.99
C GLU A 163 -2.94 -14.10 15.91
N GLN A 164 -4.15 -14.66 15.73
CA GLN A 164 -5.13 -14.14 14.78
C GLN A 164 -5.91 -12.97 15.37
N THR A 165 -5.30 -11.80 15.36
CA THR A 165 -5.97 -10.53 15.68
C THR A 165 -6.99 -10.17 14.58
N GLU A 166 -8.02 -9.38 14.92
CA GLU A 166 -8.96 -8.84 13.93
C GLU A 166 -8.23 -8.07 12.82
N LEU A 167 -7.14 -7.37 13.15
CA LEU A 167 -6.27 -6.68 12.20
C LEU A 167 -5.58 -7.64 11.22
N HIS A 168 -5.08 -8.77 11.71
CA HIS A 168 -4.49 -9.78 10.83
C HIS A 168 -5.53 -10.33 9.85
N ARG A 169 -6.72 -10.66 10.37
CA ARG A 169 -7.84 -11.16 9.56
C ARG A 169 -8.28 -10.14 8.51
N PHE A 170 -8.43 -8.86 8.89
CA PHE A 170 -8.75 -7.78 7.97
C PHE A 170 -7.75 -7.71 6.81
N HIS A 171 -6.45 -7.69 7.10
CA HIS A 171 -5.43 -7.63 6.05
C HIS A 171 -5.40 -8.88 5.17
N ALA A 172 -5.62 -10.07 5.74
CA ALA A 172 -5.69 -11.31 4.98
C ALA A 172 -6.90 -11.29 4.03
N GLU A 173 -8.09 -10.97 4.51
CA GLU A 173 -9.30 -10.88 3.69
C GLU A 173 -9.16 -9.78 2.62
N PHE A 174 -8.59 -8.63 2.97
CA PHE A 174 -8.36 -7.54 2.03
C PHE A 174 -7.36 -7.90 0.92
N ALA A 175 -6.27 -8.59 1.26
CA ALA A 175 -5.30 -9.07 0.29
C ALA A 175 -5.87 -10.17 -0.61
N ALA A 176 -6.70 -11.07 -0.05
CA ALA A 176 -7.38 -12.09 -0.82
C ALA A 176 -8.38 -11.48 -1.80
N GLU A 177 -9.17 -10.49 -1.38
CA GLU A 177 -10.08 -9.75 -2.24
C GLU A 177 -9.33 -9.04 -3.38
N ALA A 178 -8.20 -8.39 -3.08
CA ALA A 178 -7.37 -7.73 -4.08
C ALA A 178 -6.75 -8.71 -5.10
N LEU A 179 -6.54 -9.97 -4.69
CA LEU A 179 -5.88 -10.99 -5.49
C LEU A 179 -6.85 -11.79 -6.37
N LEU A 180 -8.03 -12.11 -5.85
CA LEU A 180 -9.02 -12.91 -6.58
C LEU A 180 -9.76 -12.07 -7.63
N GLU A 181 -10.41 -12.74 -8.58
CA GLU A 181 -11.21 -12.05 -9.58
C GLU A 181 -12.46 -11.45 -8.93
N ASN A 182 -12.68 -10.16 -9.18
CA ASN A 182 -13.86 -9.41 -8.78
C ASN A 182 -14.21 -8.37 -9.85
N ASP A 183 -15.32 -7.65 -9.68
CA ASP A 183 -15.76 -6.65 -10.67
C ASP A 183 -14.72 -5.53 -10.88
N LEU A 184 -13.99 -5.12 -9.84
CA LEU A 184 -12.93 -4.11 -9.97
C LEU A 184 -11.76 -4.62 -10.82
N SER A 185 -11.36 -5.88 -10.64
CA SER A 185 -10.31 -6.50 -11.44
C SER A 185 -10.69 -6.55 -12.92
N ARG A 186 -11.99 -6.72 -13.24
CA ARG A 186 -12.48 -6.67 -14.63
C ARG A 186 -12.45 -5.26 -15.21
N ILE A 187 -12.65 -4.23 -14.40
CA ILE A 187 -12.54 -2.83 -14.83
C ILE A 187 -11.08 -2.50 -15.16
N VAL A 188 -10.16 -2.82 -14.25
CA VAL A 188 -8.75 -2.36 -14.33
C VAL A 188 -7.85 -3.26 -15.18
N GLU A 189 -8.23 -4.50 -15.43
CA GLU A 189 -7.39 -5.40 -16.24
C GLU A 189 -7.78 -5.45 -17.72
N THR A 190 -8.20 -4.30 -18.24
CA THR A 190 -8.51 -4.12 -19.67
C THR A 190 -7.41 -3.29 -20.34
N PRO A 191 -7.05 -3.58 -21.60
CA PRO A 191 -6.16 -2.70 -22.37
C PRO A 191 -6.69 -1.27 -22.48
N ALA A 192 -8.02 -1.11 -22.41
CA ALA A 192 -8.72 0.17 -22.43
C ALA A 192 -8.53 1.03 -21.16
N LEU A 193 -7.94 0.50 -20.08
CA LEU A 193 -7.76 1.24 -18.82
C LEU A 193 -7.04 2.59 -19.02
N LEU A 194 -6.04 2.63 -19.90
CA LEU A 194 -5.25 3.84 -20.16
C LEU A 194 -5.97 4.83 -21.10
N ASP A 195 -7.10 4.42 -21.65
CA ASP A 195 -7.88 5.22 -22.58
C ASP A 195 -9.15 5.81 -21.93
N LEU A 196 -9.06 7.06 -21.47
CA LEU A 196 -10.21 7.83 -20.98
C LEU A 196 -11.36 7.99 -22.00
N THR A 197 -11.12 7.73 -23.29
CA THR A 197 -12.17 7.75 -24.33
C THR A 197 -12.81 6.39 -24.55
N ALA A 198 -12.17 5.32 -24.07
CA ALA A 198 -12.73 3.98 -24.17
C ALA A 198 -13.86 3.83 -23.14
N GLU A 199 -15.06 3.64 -23.65
CA GLU A 199 -16.26 3.44 -22.86
C GLU A 199 -16.67 1.98 -22.85
N THR A 200 -16.94 1.46 -21.67
CA THR A 200 -17.69 0.21 -21.51
C THR A 200 -19.00 0.58 -20.82
N SER A 201 -20.12 0.25 -21.46
CA SER A 201 -21.45 0.63 -20.96
C SER A 201 -21.64 2.14 -20.74
N GLY A 202 -20.98 2.96 -21.57
CA GLY A 202 -21.07 4.43 -21.50
C GLY A 202 -20.23 5.10 -20.41
N LEU A 203 -19.42 4.33 -19.66
CA LEU A 203 -18.53 4.86 -18.61
C LEU A 203 -17.09 4.43 -18.87
N CYS A 204 -16.14 5.35 -18.66
CA CYS A 204 -14.73 4.97 -18.64
C CYS A 204 -14.37 4.26 -17.33
N ALA A 205 -13.22 3.57 -17.30
CA ALA A 205 -12.78 2.81 -16.13
C ALA A 205 -12.72 3.64 -14.84
N ILE A 206 -12.29 4.90 -14.92
CA ILE A 206 -12.22 5.81 -13.76
C ILE A 206 -13.61 6.14 -13.22
N GLU A 207 -14.59 6.35 -14.09
CA GLU A 207 -15.98 6.61 -13.67
C GLU A 207 -16.60 5.39 -13.00
N GLN A 208 -16.33 4.19 -13.52
CA GLN A 208 -16.76 2.94 -12.90
C GLN A 208 -16.13 2.75 -11.51
N LEU A 209 -14.83 3.05 -11.36
CA LEU A 209 -14.15 3.01 -10.07
C LEU A 209 -14.66 4.07 -9.09
N LEU A 210 -14.98 5.28 -9.57
CA LEU A 210 -15.59 6.33 -8.75
C LEU A 210 -16.94 5.88 -8.17
N ILE A 211 -17.79 5.27 -9.00
CA ILE A 211 -19.07 4.69 -8.55
C ILE A 211 -18.82 3.58 -7.53
N ALA A 212 -17.91 2.64 -7.83
CA ALA A 212 -17.59 1.55 -6.91
C ALA A 212 -17.02 2.03 -5.57
N SER A 213 -16.26 3.13 -5.57
CA SER A 213 -15.73 3.75 -4.36
C SER A 213 -16.79 4.39 -3.48
N ALA A 214 -17.94 4.80 -4.04
CA ALA A 214 -19.00 5.51 -3.34
C ALA A 214 -20.16 4.58 -2.91
N CYS A 215 -20.48 3.57 -3.72
CA CYS A 215 -21.71 2.80 -3.52
C CYS A 215 -21.56 1.62 -2.55
N GLY A 216 -20.34 1.27 -2.10
CA GLY A 216 -20.13 0.08 -1.27
C GLY A 216 -20.62 -1.18 -1.98
N GLY A 217 -19.76 -1.80 -2.79
CA GLY A 217 -20.14 -2.96 -3.61
C GLY A 217 -20.55 -4.21 -2.83
N GLN A 218 -20.60 -5.35 -3.52
CA GLN A 218 -20.94 -6.67 -2.94
C GLN A 218 -19.99 -7.13 -1.81
N SER A 219 -18.85 -6.45 -1.65
CA SER A 219 -17.80 -6.74 -0.69
C SER A 219 -17.52 -5.51 0.17
N SER A 220 -17.26 -5.74 1.46
CA SER A 220 -16.86 -4.70 2.43
C SER A 220 -15.56 -3.99 2.02
N PHE A 221 -14.76 -4.60 1.16
CA PHE A 221 -13.48 -4.08 0.71
C PHE A 221 -13.54 -3.35 -0.64
N ALA A 222 -14.64 -3.49 -1.39
CA ALA A 222 -14.73 -3.00 -2.76
C ALA A 222 -14.49 -1.49 -2.85
N ALA A 223 -15.08 -0.71 -1.93
CA ALA A 223 -14.88 0.74 -1.91
C ALA A 223 -13.40 1.11 -1.68
N SER A 224 -12.74 0.46 -0.72
CA SER A 224 -11.32 0.70 -0.40
C SER A 224 -10.40 0.28 -1.55
N LEU A 225 -10.66 -0.87 -2.18
CA LEU A 225 -9.90 -1.29 -3.37
C LEU A 225 -10.09 -0.32 -4.53
N ALA A 226 -11.30 0.17 -4.76
CA ALA A 226 -11.57 1.15 -5.82
C ALA A 226 -10.77 2.44 -5.59
N VAL A 227 -10.71 2.94 -4.35
CA VAL A 227 -9.87 4.10 -3.98
C VAL A 227 -8.40 3.83 -4.26
N ARG A 228 -7.87 2.66 -3.88
CA ARG A 228 -6.49 2.30 -4.19
C ARG A 228 -6.21 2.20 -5.69
N TYR A 229 -7.12 1.60 -6.46
CA TYR A 229 -6.99 1.54 -7.91
C TYR A 229 -6.99 2.94 -8.54
N LEU A 230 -7.85 3.84 -8.07
CA LEU A 230 -7.83 5.24 -8.49
C LEU A 230 -6.46 5.86 -8.21
N GLY A 231 -5.92 5.74 -6.99
CA GLY A 231 -4.57 6.21 -6.67
C GLY A 231 -3.49 5.60 -7.58
N GLY A 232 -3.57 4.30 -7.86
CA GLY A 232 -2.66 3.61 -8.77
C GLY A 232 -2.70 4.12 -10.22
N ILE A 233 -3.89 4.40 -10.74
CA ILE A 233 -4.11 4.93 -12.10
C ILE A 233 -3.62 6.38 -12.20
N LEU A 234 -3.85 7.19 -11.16
CA LEU A 234 -3.42 8.59 -11.12
C LEU A 234 -1.89 8.72 -11.08
N GLU A 235 -1.15 7.70 -10.67
CA GLU A 235 0.32 7.72 -10.77
C GLU A 235 0.83 7.47 -12.21
N LEU A 236 -0.03 7.17 -13.18
CA LEU A 236 0.36 6.93 -14.57
C LEU A 236 0.44 8.26 -15.35
N PRO A 237 1.58 8.58 -16.00
CA PRO A 237 1.73 9.83 -16.76
C PRO A 237 0.68 10.03 -17.85
N SER A 238 0.26 8.96 -18.53
CA SER A 238 -0.78 9.02 -19.56
C SER A 238 -2.10 9.62 -19.07
N PHE A 239 -2.45 9.44 -17.79
CA PHE A 239 -3.67 10.04 -17.24
C PHE A 239 -3.62 11.57 -17.29
N TRP A 240 -2.50 12.16 -16.86
CA TRP A 240 -2.32 13.62 -16.79
C TRP A 240 -2.01 14.27 -18.14
N SER A 241 -1.47 13.50 -19.09
CA SER A 241 -1.20 13.98 -20.46
C SER A 241 -2.46 14.39 -21.23
N LYS A 242 -3.65 13.96 -20.77
CA LYS A 242 -4.96 14.21 -21.39
C LYS A 242 -5.65 15.50 -20.89
N SER A 243 -4.89 16.37 -20.23
CA SER A 243 -5.36 17.60 -19.57
C SER A 243 -6.08 18.61 -20.47
N GLN A 244 -6.07 18.42 -21.79
CA GLN A 244 -6.71 19.32 -22.75
C GLN A 244 -8.15 18.92 -23.14
N SER A 245 -8.66 17.77 -22.67
CA SER A 245 -10.04 17.35 -22.98
C SER A 245 -11.06 17.88 -21.97
N ALA A 246 -12.23 18.34 -22.43
CA ALA A 246 -13.32 18.77 -21.53
C ALA A 246 -13.74 17.65 -20.55
N ARG A 247 -13.71 16.40 -21.02
CA ARG A 247 -13.98 15.21 -20.20
C ARG A 247 -12.99 15.05 -19.04
N TRP A 248 -11.72 15.40 -19.25
CA TRP A 248 -10.73 15.33 -18.17
C TRP A 248 -11.06 16.28 -17.02
N THR A 249 -11.52 17.50 -17.30
CA THR A 249 -11.96 18.43 -16.25
C THR A 249 -13.13 17.88 -15.45
N GLU A 250 -14.13 17.28 -16.12
CA GLU A 250 -15.26 16.63 -15.44
C GLU A 250 -14.81 15.46 -14.54
N ILE A 251 -13.95 14.59 -15.07
CA ILE A 251 -13.38 13.47 -14.30
C ILE A 251 -12.60 13.99 -13.09
N LEU A 252 -11.78 15.03 -13.27
CA LEU A 252 -11.01 15.61 -12.17
C LEU A 252 -11.93 16.20 -11.10
N SER A 253 -13.00 16.91 -11.47
CA SER A 253 -14.00 17.39 -10.51
C SER A 253 -14.66 16.25 -9.73
N LYS A 254 -14.99 15.13 -10.40
CA LYS A 254 -15.53 13.94 -9.72
C LYS A 254 -14.52 13.32 -8.75
N LEU A 255 -13.24 13.22 -9.13
CA LEU A 255 -12.15 12.71 -8.28
C LEU A 255 -11.92 13.58 -7.04
N VAL A 256 -11.85 14.91 -7.21
CA VAL A 256 -11.69 15.86 -6.09
C VAL A 256 -12.86 15.74 -5.13
N ARG A 257 -14.10 15.76 -5.66
CA ARG A 257 -15.30 15.60 -4.84
C ARG A 257 -15.25 14.30 -4.04
N ARG A 258 -14.88 13.18 -4.68
CA ARG A 258 -14.81 11.90 -3.97
C ARG A 258 -13.72 11.90 -2.89
N LEU A 259 -12.56 12.50 -3.14
CA LEU A 259 -11.53 12.64 -2.12
C LEU A 259 -12.03 13.46 -0.92
N THR A 260 -12.73 14.57 -1.16
CA THR A 260 -13.34 15.39 -0.10
C THR A 260 -14.34 14.57 0.73
N GLU A 261 -15.26 13.86 0.08
CA GLU A 261 -16.23 12.98 0.75
C GLU A 261 -15.53 11.93 1.62
N ILE A 262 -14.47 11.27 1.12
CA ILE A 262 -13.69 10.30 1.90
C ILE A 262 -13.05 10.98 3.11
N LEU A 263 -12.42 12.15 2.95
CA LEU A 263 -11.81 12.85 4.09
C LEU A 263 -12.84 13.26 5.15
N GLU A 264 -14.04 13.66 4.73
CA GLU A 264 -15.17 13.95 5.61
C GLU A 264 -15.69 12.69 6.33
N GLU A 265 -15.79 11.54 5.63
CA GLU A 265 -16.11 10.23 6.22
C GLU A 265 -15.08 9.85 7.30
N PHE A 266 -13.81 10.21 7.09
CA PHE A 266 -12.72 10.05 8.06
C PHE A 266 -12.73 11.10 9.19
N GLY A 267 -13.77 11.93 9.29
CA GLY A 267 -13.88 12.94 10.34
C GLY A 267 -12.73 13.95 10.32
N LEU A 268 -11.97 14.01 9.23
CA LEU A 268 -10.99 15.05 8.95
C LEU A 268 -11.76 16.28 8.44
N GLU A 269 -12.69 16.77 9.25
CA GLU A 269 -13.16 18.14 9.07
C GLU A 269 -11.91 19.03 9.11
N LEU A 270 -11.75 19.92 8.13
CA LEU A 270 -10.65 20.89 8.04
C LEU A 270 -10.48 21.78 9.30
N ALA A 271 -11.39 21.67 10.28
CA ALA A 271 -11.40 22.36 11.56
C ALA A 271 -11.55 21.42 12.79
N CYS A 272 -11.24 20.12 12.68
CA CYS A 272 -11.49 19.20 13.78
C CYS A 272 -10.48 19.39 14.94
N PRO A 273 -10.93 19.59 16.19
CA PRO A 273 -10.03 19.76 17.32
C PRO A 273 -9.38 18.42 17.74
N PRO A 274 -8.15 18.45 18.30
CA PRO A 274 -7.26 17.28 18.43
C PRO A 274 -7.77 16.12 19.30
N HIS A 275 -8.85 16.31 20.05
CA HIS A 275 -9.42 15.28 20.94
C HIS A 275 -10.32 14.26 20.23
N ARG A 276 -10.79 14.52 18.99
CA ARG A 276 -11.59 13.56 18.21
C ARG A 276 -10.77 12.51 17.44
N LEU A 277 -9.46 12.70 17.34
CA LEU A 277 -8.55 11.71 16.73
C LEU A 277 -8.49 10.40 17.53
N HIS A 278 -8.78 10.44 18.84
CA HIS A 278 -8.74 9.25 19.69
C HIS A 278 -9.91 8.28 19.44
N ASP A 279 -11.06 8.78 18.98
CA ASP A 279 -12.23 7.97 18.61
C ASP A 279 -12.02 7.24 17.26
N PHE A 280 -11.09 7.70 16.41
CA PHE A 280 -10.72 6.97 15.20
C PHE A 280 -9.90 5.71 15.48
N ALA A 281 -9.11 5.72 16.56
CA ALA A 281 -8.42 4.53 17.02
C ALA A 281 -9.37 3.46 17.61
N THR A 282 -10.59 3.86 18.02
CA THR A 282 -11.59 2.97 18.61
C THR A 282 -12.71 2.57 17.64
N ARG A 283 -12.94 3.29 16.54
CA ARG A 283 -13.92 2.96 15.48
C ARG A 283 -13.59 1.72 14.62
N GLY A 284 -12.59 0.95 15.04
CA GLY A 284 -12.28 -0.34 14.45
C GLY A 284 -11.43 -0.23 13.19
N VAL A 285 -10.65 -1.27 12.99
CA VAL A 285 -9.60 -1.51 11.99
C VAL A 285 -10.11 -1.54 10.54
N THR A 286 -11.32 -1.06 10.27
CA THR A 286 -12.03 -1.29 9.00
C THR A 286 -11.67 -0.32 7.89
N CYS A 287 -10.81 0.66 8.16
CA CYS A 287 -10.53 1.75 7.23
C CYS A 287 -9.12 1.68 6.63
N ASP A 288 -9.04 1.74 5.30
CA ASP A 288 -7.79 1.67 4.53
C ASP A 288 -7.13 3.05 4.41
N ALA A 289 -6.62 3.59 5.52
CA ALA A 289 -5.98 4.90 5.56
C ALA A 289 -4.81 5.02 4.55
N GLU A 290 -4.02 3.95 4.37
CA GLU A 290 -2.93 3.91 3.40
C GLU A 290 -3.44 4.08 1.95
N GLY A 291 -4.59 3.49 1.62
CA GLY A 291 -5.20 3.67 0.30
C GLY A 291 -5.66 5.10 0.04
N VAL A 292 -6.23 5.76 1.06
CA VAL A 292 -6.63 7.17 1.00
C VAL A 292 -5.42 8.09 0.85
N ASP A 293 -4.35 7.84 1.61
CA ASP A 293 -3.10 8.60 1.49
C ASP A 293 -2.50 8.49 0.09
N VAL A 294 -2.46 7.28 -0.48
CA VAL A 294 -1.97 7.08 -1.86
C VAL A 294 -2.84 7.82 -2.88
N PHE A 295 -4.17 7.75 -2.74
CA PHE A 295 -5.09 8.45 -3.62
C PHE A 295 -4.93 9.97 -3.54
N ALA A 296 -4.85 10.53 -2.33
CA ALA A 296 -4.65 11.96 -2.09
C ALA A 296 -3.29 12.43 -2.62
N ALA A 297 -2.22 11.69 -2.34
CA ALA A 297 -0.87 12.02 -2.79
C ALA A 297 -0.77 12.04 -4.32
N ALA A 298 -1.32 11.03 -5.00
CA ALA A 298 -1.32 10.95 -6.46
C ALA A 298 -2.11 12.11 -7.09
N MET A 299 -3.27 12.46 -6.51
CA MET A 299 -4.05 13.63 -6.93
C MET A 299 -3.25 14.94 -6.80
N LEU A 300 -2.68 15.21 -5.62
CA LEU A 300 -1.94 16.44 -5.35
C LEU A 300 -0.71 16.58 -6.25
N ARG A 301 0.07 15.51 -6.39
CA ARG A 301 1.25 15.47 -7.24
C ARG A 301 0.88 15.73 -8.69
N GLY A 302 -0.11 15.01 -9.22
CA GLY A 302 -0.48 15.15 -10.63
C GLY A 302 -1.06 16.52 -10.99
N VAL A 303 -1.82 17.15 -10.08
CA VAL A 303 -2.29 18.53 -10.27
C VAL A 303 -1.10 19.52 -10.29
N TYR A 304 -0.11 19.31 -9.43
CA TYR A 304 1.10 20.14 -9.41
C TYR A 304 1.89 20.00 -10.73
N ASP A 305 2.16 18.77 -11.15
CA ASP A 305 2.90 18.47 -12.37
C ASP A 305 2.17 19.00 -13.63
N ALA A 306 0.83 18.88 -13.68
CA ALA A 306 0.02 19.40 -14.77
C ALA A 306 0.06 20.94 -14.85
N ARG A 307 0.14 21.63 -13.70
CA ARG A 307 0.25 23.09 -13.65
C ARG A 307 1.58 23.58 -14.22
N GLU A 308 2.68 22.91 -13.87
CA GLU A 308 4.01 23.24 -14.42
C GLU A 308 4.04 23.06 -15.94
N PHE A 309 3.46 21.96 -16.45
CA PHE A 309 3.35 21.72 -17.88
C PHE A 309 2.57 22.82 -18.63
N ILE A 310 1.47 23.32 -18.06
CA ILE A 310 0.68 24.42 -18.63
C ILE A 310 1.49 25.72 -18.62
N ALA A 311 2.25 25.99 -17.56
CA ALA A 311 3.09 27.18 -17.46
C ALA A 311 4.21 27.17 -18.52
N GLU A 312 4.91 26.04 -18.67
CA GLU A 312 5.97 25.86 -19.69
C GLU A 312 5.43 25.99 -21.12
N SER A 313 4.26 25.41 -21.39
CA SER A 313 3.63 25.46 -22.72
C SER A 313 3.26 26.90 -23.12
N ARG A 314 2.82 27.72 -22.16
CA ARG A 314 2.56 29.15 -22.40
C ARG A 314 3.86 29.90 -22.73
N HIS A 315 4.94 29.66 -22.00
CA HIS A 315 6.23 30.32 -22.27
C HIS A 315 6.83 29.96 -23.64
N LYS A 316 6.71 28.69 -24.08
CA LYS A 316 7.16 28.26 -25.42
C LYS A 316 6.29 28.82 -26.54
N GLY A 317 4.98 28.91 -26.33
CA GLY A 317 4.04 29.52 -27.29
C GLY A 317 4.32 31.00 -27.58
N TYR A 318 4.81 31.77 -26.60
CA TYR A 318 5.18 33.16 -26.81
C TYR A 318 6.54 33.35 -27.52
N SER A 319 7.42 32.33 -27.57
CA SER A 319 8.72 32.43 -28.25
C SER A 319 8.67 32.02 -29.73
N ALA A 320 7.63 31.30 -30.17
CA ALA A 320 7.48 30.87 -31.57
C ALA A 320 6.73 31.89 -32.46
N GLY A 321 6.25 33.01 -31.90
CA GLY A 321 5.45 34.01 -32.60
C GLY A 321 6.21 35.21 -33.19
N SER A 322 7.55 35.26 -33.11
CA SER A 322 8.35 36.40 -33.61
C SER A 322 9.38 36.06 -34.70
N MET A 323 9.01 35.23 -35.67
CA MET A 323 9.76 35.14 -36.93
C MET A 323 8.81 35.09 -38.13
N GLY A 324 8.79 36.18 -38.91
CA GLY A 324 8.49 36.10 -40.34
C GLY A 324 7.28 36.87 -40.85
N THR A 325 7.21 38.19 -40.66
CA THR A 325 6.69 39.05 -41.74
C THR A 325 7.88 39.43 -42.60
N GLY A 326 8.26 38.52 -43.50
CA GLY A 326 9.17 38.80 -44.61
C GLY A 326 8.33 39.29 -45.80
N ASP A 327 8.66 40.49 -46.25
CA ASP A 327 8.03 41.28 -47.30
C ASP A 327 7.64 40.50 -48.58
N TRP A 328 6.45 40.81 -49.10
CA TRP A 328 6.05 40.64 -50.51
C TRP A 328 6.15 41.99 -51.22
#